data_AF-A0A967I1Q1-F1
#
_entry.id   AF-A0A967I1Q1-F1
#
_cell.length_a   1.000
_cell.length_b   1.000
_cell.length_c   1.000
_cell.angle_alpha   90.00
_cell.angle_beta   90.00
_cell.angle_gamma   90.00
#
_symmetry.space_group_name_H-M   'P 1'
#
loop_
_entity.id
_entity.type
_entity.pdbx_description
1 polymer ?
#
loop_
_entity_poly.entity_id
_entity_poly.type
_entity_poly.pdbx_seq_one_letter_code
_entity_poly.pdbx_strand_id
1 'polypeptide(L)'
;MGGRKPRAADFVPAPDREAFERQPGETNRAWRAFQFYRDLGFERSIRKAAGQYRGVYGGKGAPESVERILEGWSAKYGWKVRGEEWDRFLDKQNRKKAIKENEEMRKRHAQIGKSLQELGALGLKKHLDEARAGKGNLNPAELVRVFDQGVKLERTSRGEPEAIIEERHRLSSDETRDALRPLLDDPEANRLIDELLKRTNEQGAKKKN
;
A
#
# COMPACT_ATOMS: atom_id res chain seq x y z
N MET A 1 -9.74 52.07 24.66
CA MET A 1 -9.81 51.63 23.25
C MET A 1 -9.87 50.10 23.22
N GLY A 2 -11.01 49.51 22.86
CA GLY A 2 -11.16 48.05 22.79
C GLY A 2 -10.71 47.52 21.43
N GLY A 3 -9.48 47.01 21.33
CA GLY A 3 -8.98 46.36 20.11
C GLY A 3 -9.82 45.14 19.73
N ARG A 4 -9.98 44.90 18.42
CA ARG A 4 -10.69 43.74 17.87
C ARG A 4 -10.08 42.45 18.43
N LYS A 5 -10.90 41.55 18.99
CA LYS A 5 -10.43 40.23 19.44
C LYS A 5 -9.82 39.46 18.25
N PRO A 6 -8.63 38.85 18.41
CA PRO A 6 -7.99 38.10 17.34
C PRO A 6 -8.89 36.93 16.92
N ARG A 7 -9.04 36.70 15.62
CA ARG A 7 -9.76 35.54 15.09
C ARG A 7 -8.77 34.42 14.81
N ALA A 8 -9.25 33.18 14.85
CA ALA A 8 -8.42 32.02 14.52
C ALA A 8 -7.82 32.07 13.10
N ALA A 9 -8.48 32.76 12.15
CA ALA A 9 -7.99 32.96 10.79
C ALA A 9 -6.82 33.95 10.70
N ASP A 10 -6.64 34.80 11.72
CA ASP A 10 -5.55 35.78 11.78
C ASP A 10 -4.29 35.14 12.43
N PHE A 11 -4.32 33.84 12.74
CA PHE A 11 -3.21 33.12 13.34
C PHE A 11 -2.09 32.88 12.33
N VAL A 12 -0.88 33.28 12.72
CA VAL A 12 0.36 32.99 12.01
C VAL A 12 1.22 32.11 12.91
N PRO A 13 1.62 30.90 12.49
CA PRO A 13 2.49 30.03 13.28
C PRO A 13 3.88 30.65 13.41
N ALA A 14 4.59 30.30 14.48
CA ALA A 14 5.98 30.70 14.62
C ALA A 14 6.83 30.06 13.49
N PRO A 15 7.81 30.78 12.92
CA PRO A 15 8.54 30.35 11.72
C PRO A 15 9.49 29.16 11.97
N ASP A 16 9.76 28.81 13.23
CA ASP A 16 10.69 27.78 13.66
C ASP A 16 10.02 26.41 13.92
N ARG A 17 8.72 26.29 13.67
CA ARG A 17 7.92 25.11 14.04
C ARG A 17 6.72 24.92 13.12
N GLU A 18 6.20 23.71 13.09
CA GLU A 18 4.99 23.43 12.33
C GLU A 18 3.77 24.08 13.00
N ALA A 19 2.75 24.43 12.21
CA ALA A 19 1.55 25.07 12.76
C ALA A 19 0.87 24.20 13.83
N PHE A 20 0.85 22.88 13.62
CA PHE A 20 0.25 21.92 14.55
C PHE A 20 1.13 21.61 15.79
N GLU A 21 2.32 22.21 15.91
CA GLU A 21 3.16 22.12 17.11
C GLU A 21 2.78 23.17 18.15
N ARG A 22 3.33 23.03 19.36
CA ARG A 22 3.06 23.95 20.47
C ARG A 22 3.61 25.35 20.15
N GLN A 23 2.77 26.36 20.28
CA GLN A 23 3.14 27.73 19.93
C GLN A 23 3.80 28.48 21.11
N PRO A 24 4.68 29.47 20.85
CA PRO A 24 5.23 30.32 21.89
C PRO A 24 4.12 30.98 22.74
N GLY A 25 4.28 30.96 24.06
CA GLY A 25 3.28 31.50 24.99
C GLY A 25 2.02 30.63 25.19
N GLU A 26 1.91 29.48 24.50
CA GLU A 26 0.84 28.51 24.73
C GLU A 26 1.11 27.74 26.04
N THR A 27 0.17 27.81 27.00
CA THR A 27 0.30 27.12 28.29
C THR A 27 0.16 25.61 28.12
N ASN A 28 0.68 24.81 29.07
CA ASN A 28 0.54 23.35 29.01
C ASN A 28 -0.93 22.90 28.91
N ARG A 29 -1.83 23.60 29.61
CA ARG A 29 -3.27 23.34 29.58
C ARG A 29 -3.87 23.65 28.21
N ALA A 30 -3.52 24.80 27.62
CA ALA A 30 -3.99 25.17 26.28
C ALA A 30 -3.46 24.21 25.21
N TRP A 31 -2.17 23.87 25.27
CA TRP A 31 -1.56 22.88 24.38
C TRP A 31 -2.24 21.52 24.48
N ARG A 32 -2.52 21.03 25.69
CA ARG A 32 -3.20 19.75 25.86
C ARG A 32 -4.64 19.77 25.35
N ALA A 33 -5.35 20.88 25.58
CA ALA A 33 -6.70 21.06 25.05
C ALA A 33 -6.71 21.11 23.51
N PHE A 34 -5.69 21.72 22.91
CA PHE A 34 -5.50 21.69 21.45
C PHE A 34 -5.27 20.26 20.95
N GLN A 35 -4.47 19.44 21.63
CA GLN A 35 -4.29 18.03 21.25
C GLN A 35 -5.62 17.28 21.21
N PHE A 36 -6.47 17.41 22.22
CA PHE A 36 -7.83 16.81 22.18
C PHE A 36 -8.65 17.35 21.00
N TYR A 37 -8.61 18.66 20.75
CA TYR A 37 -9.31 19.25 19.62
C TYR A 37 -8.81 18.76 18.26
N ARG A 38 -7.49 18.58 18.12
CA ARG A 38 -6.81 18.08 16.93
C ARG A 38 -7.10 16.60 16.69
N ASP A 39 -7.04 15.79 17.74
CA ASP A 39 -7.15 14.33 17.65
C ASP A 39 -8.61 13.86 17.40
N LEU A 40 -9.60 14.77 17.52
CA LEU A 40 -10.98 14.53 17.10
C LEU A 40 -11.17 14.51 15.56
N GLY A 41 -10.19 14.98 14.78
CA GLY A 41 -10.23 14.94 13.31
C GLY A 41 -11.50 15.59 12.73
N PHE A 42 -12.21 14.84 11.87
CA PHE A 42 -13.45 15.31 11.22
C PHE A 42 -14.54 15.71 12.22
N GLU A 43 -14.57 15.08 13.39
CA GLU A 43 -15.56 15.38 14.42
C GLU A 43 -15.17 16.58 15.31
N ARG A 44 -14.09 17.30 14.96
CA ARG A 44 -13.57 18.38 15.79
C ARG A 44 -14.64 19.43 16.11
N SER A 45 -14.80 19.68 17.40
CA SER A 45 -15.59 20.80 17.90
C SER A 45 -15.07 21.18 19.27
N ILE A 46 -15.24 22.45 19.65
CA ILE A 46 -14.83 22.91 20.99
C ILE A 46 -15.61 22.16 22.07
N ARG A 47 -16.90 21.89 21.85
CA ARG A 47 -17.73 21.10 22.76
C ARG A 47 -17.17 19.69 23.01
N LYS A 48 -16.85 18.94 21.95
CA LYS A 48 -16.28 17.59 22.09
C LYS A 48 -14.89 17.63 22.75
N ALA A 49 -14.05 18.59 22.36
CA ALA A 49 -12.72 18.77 22.97
C ALA A 49 -12.82 19.14 24.46
N ALA A 50 -13.77 19.98 24.84
CA ALA A 50 -14.06 20.31 26.22
C ALA A 50 -14.53 19.09 27.02
N GLY A 51 -15.36 18.23 26.42
CA GLY A 51 -15.75 16.96 27.01
C GLY A 51 -14.55 16.09 27.39
N GLN A 52 -13.62 15.87 26.44
CA GLN A 52 -12.38 15.10 26.70
C GLN A 52 -11.48 15.80 27.72
N TYR A 53 -11.32 17.13 27.60
CA TYR A 53 -10.51 17.92 28.52
C TYR A 53 -11.05 17.86 29.95
N ARG A 54 -12.38 17.92 30.14
CA ARG A 54 -13.03 17.71 31.45
C ARG A 54 -12.72 16.33 32.01
N GLY A 55 -12.87 15.27 31.22
CA GLY A 55 -12.57 13.90 31.69
C GLY A 55 -11.15 13.73 32.26
N VAL A 56 -10.18 14.54 31.82
CA VAL A 56 -8.78 14.48 32.27
C VAL A 56 -8.43 15.50 33.36
N TYR A 57 -9.00 16.72 33.29
CA TYR A 57 -8.60 17.84 34.17
C TYR A 57 -9.72 18.36 35.08
N GLY A 58 -10.91 17.79 34.97
CA GLY A 58 -12.12 18.22 35.67
C GLY A 58 -12.86 17.02 36.24
N GLY A 59 -12.72 16.80 37.54
CA GLY A 59 -13.60 15.88 38.26
C GLY A 59 -15.08 16.33 38.21
N LYS A 60 -15.94 15.69 39.01
CA LYS A 60 -17.32 16.14 39.28
C LYS A 60 -17.28 17.58 39.85
N GLY A 61 -17.28 18.60 39.00
CA GLY A 61 -17.03 20.00 39.38
C GLY A 61 -16.26 20.84 38.36
N ALA A 62 -15.89 20.29 37.19
CA ALA A 62 -15.35 21.10 36.11
C ALA A 62 -16.34 22.22 35.74
N PRO A 63 -15.93 23.51 35.76
CA PRO A 63 -16.86 24.58 35.56
C PRO A 63 -17.45 24.53 34.14
N GLU A 64 -18.74 24.88 34.01
CA GLU A 64 -19.44 25.01 32.71
C GLU A 64 -18.66 25.91 31.73
N SER A 65 -17.84 26.81 32.27
CA SER A 65 -16.96 27.72 31.55
C SER A 65 -15.77 27.09 30.82
N VAL A 66 -15.50 25.79 30.95
CA VAL A 66 -14.40 25.12 30.22
C VAL A 66 -14.54 25.32 28.70
N GLU A 67 -15.76 25.23 28.16
CA GLU A 67 -16.00 25.47 26.73
C GLU A 67 -15.61 26.89 26.33
N ARG A 68 -16.03 27.89 27.10
CA ARG A 68 -15.68 29.31 26.89
C ARG A 68 -14.17 29.56 27.01
N ILE A 69 -13.47 28.88 27.92
CA ILE A 69 -12.01 28.95 28.05
C ILE A 69 -11.34 28.39 26.79
N LEU A 70 -11.80 27.23 26.32
CA LEU A 70 -11.29 26.60 25.10
C LEU A 70 -11.60 27.42 23.85
N GLU A 71 -12.75 28.08 23.76
CA GLU A 71 -13.05 29.03 22.68
C GLU A 71 -12.04 30.19 22.66
N GLY A 72 -11.72 30.74 23.83
CA GLY A 72 -10.70 31.79 23.97
C GLY A 72 -9.31 31.32 23.52
N TRP A 73 -8.90 30.11 23.93
CA TRP A 73 -7.63 29.53 23.48
C TRP A 73 -7.63 29.17 21.99
N SER A 74 -8.73 28.66 21.49
CA SER A 74 -8.90 28.30 20.08
C SER A 74 -8.75 29.52 19.17
N ALA A 75 -9.40 30.64 19.55
CA ALA A 75 -9.26 31.90 18.83
C ALA A 75 -7.83 32.46 18.95
N LYS A 76 -7.26 32.48 20.16
CA LYS A 76 -5.92 33.03 20.43
C LYS A 76 -4.80 32.26 19.72
N TYR A 77 -4.86 30.94 19.69
CA TYR A 77 -3.81 30.07 19.15
C TYR A 77 -4.22 29.40 17.84
N GLY A 78 -5.21 29.93 17.11
CA GLY A 78 -5.54 29.51 15.75
C GLY A 78 -5.85 28.03 15.54
N TRP A 79 -6.55 27.40 16.48
CA TRP A 79 -6.70 25.94 16.49
C TRP A 79 -7.29 25.35 15.21
N LYS A 80 -8.17 26.10 14.52
CA LYS A 80 -8.75 25.66 13.24
C LYS A 80 -7.65 25.46 12.18
N VAL A 81 -6.84 26.49 11.93
CA VAL A 81 -5.74 26.46 10.96
C VAL A 81 -4.76 25.35 11.30
N ARG A 82 -4.35 25.27 12.57
CA ARG A 82 -3.42 24.24 13.05
C ARG A 82 -3.97 22.82 12.90
N GLY A 83 -5.28 22.67 13.11
CA GLY A 83 -5.99 21.42 12.89
C GLY A 83 -5.97 20.98 11.43
N GLU A 84 -6.26 21.89 10.52
CA GLU A 84 -6.23 21.61 9.08
C GLU A 84 -4.81 21.26 8.60
N GLU A 85 -3.77 21.92 9.13
CA GLU A 85 -2.38 21.57 8.82
C GLU A 85 -1.98 20.19 9.34
N TRP A 86 -2.48 19.81 10.52
CA TRP A 86 -2.29 18.45 11.04
C TRP A 86 -2.95 17.40 10.13
N ASP A 87 -4.17 17.67 9.68
CA ASP A 87 -4.90 16.75 8.80
C ASP A 87 -4.18 16.59 7.45
N ARG A 88 -3.65 17.69 6.87
CA ARG A 88 -2.78 17.66 5.69
C ARG A 88 -1.50 16.87 5.90
N PHE A 89 -0.86 17.05 7.05
CA PHE A 89 0.34 16.30 7.42
C PHE A 89 0.06 14.79 7.48
N LEU A 90 -1.01 14.38 8.17
CA LEU A 90 -1.41 12.98 8.26
C LEU A 90 -1.74 12.39 6.90
N ASP A 91 -2.49 13.11 6.06
CA ASP A 91 -2.79 12.68 4.69
C ASP A 91 -1.51 12.45 3.87
N LYS A 92 -0.54 13.38 3.95
CA LYS A 92 0.76 13.22 3.28
C LYS A 92 1.52 11.97 3.76
N GLN A 93 1.53 11.70 5.07
CA GLN A 93 2.17 10.51 5.62
C GLN A 93 1.46 9.22 5.18
N ASN A 94 0.13 9.21 5.20
CA ASN A 94 -0.68 8.08 4.78
C ASN A 94 -0.48 7.76 3.30
N ARG A 95 -0.47 8.79 2.43
CA ARG A 95 -0.16 8.61 0.99
C ARG A 95 1.24 8.03 0.79
N LYS A 96 2.24 8.54 1.49
CA LYS A 96 3.61 8.02 1.41
C LYS A 96 3.68 6.54 1.83
N LYS A 97 2.98 6.17 2.91
CA LYS A 97 2.88 4.78 3.37
C LYS A 97 2.19 3.89 2.35
N ALA A 98 1.04 4.31 1.82
CA ALA A 98 0.28 3.55 0.82
C ALA A 98 1.08 3.31 -0.47
N ILE A 99 1.82 4.32 -0.95
CA ILE A 99 2.72 4.16 -2.11
C ILE A 99 3.75 3.07 -1.83
N LYS A 100 4.43 3.14 -0.68
CA LYS A 100 5.44 2.16 -0.30
C LYS A 100 4.87 0.73 -0.17
N GLU A 101 3.71 0.59 0.48
CA GLU A 101 3.04 -0.71 0.63
C GLU A 101 2.63 -1.31 -0.72
N ASN A 102 2.17 -0.47 -1.66
CA ASN A 102 1.86 -0.89 -3.03
C ASN A 102 3.12 -1.31 -3.81
N GLU A 103 4.23 -0.59 -3.67
CA GLU A 103 5.51 -0.97 -4.28
C GLU A 103 6.00 -2.32 -3.75
N GLU A 104 5.93 -2.53 -2.43
CA GLU A 104 6.31 -3.80 -1.81
C GLU A 104 5.40 -4.95 -2.25
N MET A 105 4.09 -4.71 -2.33
CA MET A 105 3.12 -5.68 -2.85
C MET A 105 3.43 -6.06 -4.29
N ARG A 106 3.61 -5.08 -5.18
CA ARG A 106 3.96 -5.30 -6.60
C ARG A 106 5.24 -6.12 -6.73
N LYS A 107 6.26 -5.81 -5.94
CA LYS A 107 7.52 -6.58 -5.91
C LYS A 107 7.28 -8.04 -5.50
N ARG A 108 6.47 -8.28 -4.46
CA ARG A 108 6.12 -9.65 -4.03
C ARG A 108 5.34 -10.40 -5.10
N HIS A 109 4.34 -9.78 -5.71
CA HIS A 109 3.53 -10.39 -6.76
C HIS A 109 4.36 -10.68 -8.02
N ALA A 110 5.25 -9.79 -8.44
CA ALA A 110 6.17 -10.04 -9.54
C ALA A 110 7.08 -11.25 -9.25
N GLN A 111 7.58 -11.38 -8.02
CA GLN A 111 8.39 -12.54 -7.61
C GLN A 111 7.59 -13.85 -7.60
N ILE A 112 6.35 -13.82 -7.13
CA ILE A 112 5.44 -14.98 -7.18
C ILE A 112 5.15 -15.35 -8.63
N GLY A 113 4.85 -14.38 -9.49
CA GLY A 113 4.63 -14.58 -10.92
C GLY A 113 5.82 -15.27 -11.58
N LYS A 114 7.04 -14.78 -11.32
CA LYS A 114 8.28 -15.42 -11.77
C LYS A 114 8.39 -16.87 -11.28
N SER A 115 8.13 -17.14 -10.01
CA SER A 115 8.23 -18.52 -9.49
C SER A 115 7.16 -19.47 -10.05
N LEU A 116 5.97 -18.97 -10.38
CA LEU A 116 4.94 -19.74 -11.10
C LEU A 116 5.37 -20.05 -12.54
N GLN A 117 6.00 -19.08 -13.24
CA GLN A 117 6.59 -19.33 -14.55
C GLN A 117 7.69 -20.40 -14.47
N GLU A 118 8.59 -20.31 -13.49
CA GLU A 118 9.65 -21.30 -13.26
C GLU A 118 9.07 -22.70 -12.98
N LEU A 119 8.03 -22.79 -12.15
CA LEU A 119 7.34 -24.05 -11.84
C LEU A 119 6.65 -24.65 -13.08
N GLY A 120 5.93 -23.83 -13.84
CA GLY A 120 5.27 -24.25 -15.08
C GLY A 120 6.26 -24.75 -16.12
N ALA A 121 7.38 -24.04 -16.30
CA ALA A 121 8.45 -24.45 -17.22
C ALA A 121 9.10 -25.77 -16.81
N LEU A 122 9.37 -25.97 -15.51
CA LEU A 122 9.92 -27.22 -14.99
C LEU A 122 8.97 -28.40 -15.20
N GLY A 123 7.67 -28.19 -14.93
CA GLY A 123 6.65 -29.20 -15.17
C GLY A 123 6.56 -29.58 -16.66
N LEU A 124 6.59 -28.59 -17.56
CA LEU A 124 6.56 -28.82 -19.00
C LEU A 124 7.78 -29.63 -19.46
N LYS A 125 8.98 -29.33 -18.95
CA LYS A 125 10.18 -30.10 -19.25
C LYS A 125 10.06 -31.57 -18.83
N LYS A 126 9.64 -31.82 -17.58
CA LYS A 126 9.43 -33.18 -17.08
C LYS A 126 8.46 -33.97 -17.97
N HIS A 127 7.41 -33.30 -18.45
CA HIS A 127 6.48 -33.87 -19.41
C HIS A 127 7.11 -34.26 -20.74
N LEU A 128 7.94 -33.37 -21.29
CA LEU A 128 8.61 -33.63 -22.55
C LEU A 128 9.56 -34.81 -22.44
N ASP A 129 10.28 -34.90 -21.33
CA ASP A 129 11.18 -36.02 -21.05
C ASP A 129 10.38 -37.33 -20.90
N GLU A 130 9.26 -37.33 -20.17
CA GLU A 130 8.36 -38.49 -20.04
C GLU A 130 7.69 -38.87 -21.37
N ALA A 131 7.29 -37.90 -22.19
CA ALA A 131 6.69 -38.13 -23.50
C ALA A 131 7.71 -38.70 -24.50
N ARG A 132 8.95 -38.17 -24.51
CA ARG A 132 10.08 -38.71 -25.28
C ARG A 132 10.43 -40.13 -24.84
N ALA A 133 10.27 -40.44 -23.55
CA ALA A 133 10.45 -41.77 -22.99
C ALA A 133 9.23 -42.71 -23.11
N GLY A 134 8.11 -42.24 -23.71
CA GLY A 134 6.89 -43.03 -23.91
C GLY A 134 6.05 -43.32 -22.65
N LYS A 135 6.17 -42.51 -21.59
CA LYS A 135 5.64 -42.80 -20.22
C LYS A 135 4.67 -41.75 -19.62
N GLY A 136 4.24 -40.72 -20.35
CA GLY A 136 3.61 -39.54 -19.75
C GLY A 136 2.24 -39.77 -19.07
N ASN A 137 2.07 -39.28 -17.82
CA ASN A 137 0.83 -39.43 -17.03
C ASN A 137 0.43 -38.18 -16.19
N LEU A 138 0.69 -36.97 -16.70
CA LEU A 138 0.30 -35.69 -16.08
C LEU A 138 -0.44 -34.83 -17.14
N ASN A 139 -1.13 -33.73 -16.77
CA ASN A 139 -1.98 -32.96 -17.69
C ASN A 139 -1.27 -31.68 -18.22
N PRO A 140 -0.82 -31.62 -19.49
CA PRO A 140 -0.13 -30.44 -20.05
C PRO A 140 -0.94 -29.14 -19.97
N ALA A 141 -2.27 -29.24 -20.03
CA ALA A 141 -3.16 -28.09 -19.94
C ALA A 141 -3.10 -27.38 -18.57
N GLU A 142 -2.81 -28.10 -17.49
CA GLU A 142 -2.66 -27.50 -16.16
C GLU A 142 -1.35 -26.71 -16.02
N LEU A 143 -0.29 -27.19 -16.66
CA LEU A 143 1.03 -26.54 -16.61
C LEU A 143 1.08 -25.26 -17.46
N VAL A 144 0.48 -25.29 -18.64
CA VAL A 144 0.30 -24.08 -19.46
C VAL A 144 -0.50 -23.02 -18.69
N ARG A 145 -1.55 -23.43 -17.96
CA ARG A 145 -2.33 -22.50 -17.12
C ARG A 145 -1.51 -21.91 -15.98
N VAL A 146 -0.70 -22.70 -15.27
CA VAL A 146 0.15 -22.19 -14.18
C VAL A 146 1.19 -21.21 -14.71
N PHE A 147 1.79 -21.51 -15.86
CA PHE A 147 2.74 -20.62 -16.52
C PHE A 147 2.09 -19.30 -16.96
N ASP A 148 0.96 -19.37 -17.67
CA ASP A 148 0.20 -18.21 -18.15
C ASP A 148 -0.28 -17.32 -16.99
N GLN A 149 -0.77 -17.93 -15.90
CA GLN A 149 -1.11 -17.20 -14.67
C GLN A 149 0.10 -16.48 -14.06
N GLY A 150 1.29 -17.09 -14.11
CA GLY A 150 2.54 -16.46 -13.69
C GLY A 150 2.94 -15.26 -14.55
N VAL A 151 2.78 -15.34 -15.88
CA VAL A 151 3.02 -14.23 -16.81
C VAL A 151 2.03 -13.09 -16.58
N LYS A 152 0.74 -13.40 -16.46
CA LYS A 152 -0.31 -12.40 -16.19
C LYS A 152 -0.08 -11.68 -14.87
N LEU A 153 0.23 -12.41 -13.79
CA LEU A 153 0.51 -11.82 -12.47
C LEU A 153 1.72 -10.87 -12.50
N GLU A 154 2.79 -11.22 -13.21
CA GLU A 154 3.97 -10.36 -13.34
C GLU A 154 3.66 -9.08 -14.14
N ARG A 155 2.98 -9.20 -15.28
CA ARG A 155 2.61 -8.06 -16.14
C ARG A 155 1.73 -7.04 -15.41
N THR A 156 0.68 -7.50 -14.73
CA THR A 156 -0.19 -6.63 -13.92
C THR A 156 0.59 -5.96 -12.79
N SER A 157 1.53 -6.68 -12.17
CA SER A 157 2.38 -6.13 -11.09
C SER A 157 3.36 -5.05 -11.57
N ARG A 158 3.76 -5.09 -12.85
CA ARG A 158 4.64 -4.11 -13.50
C ARG A 158 3.89 -2.90 -14.09
N GLY A 159 2.55 -2.91 -14.05
CA GLY A 159 1.72 -1.82 -14.56
C GLY A 159 1.46 -1.88 -16.06
N GLU A 160 1.67 -3.03 -16.70
CA GLU A 160 1.23 -3.23 -18.08
C GLU A 160 -0.30 -3.44 -18.12
N PRO A 161 -1.01 -2.87 -19.11
CA PRO A 161 -2.45 -3.05 -19.25
C PRO A 161 -2.79 -4.53 -19.56
N GLU A 162 -3.83 -5.05 -18.89
CA GLU A 162 -4.30 -6.45 -19.01
C GLU A 162 -4.89 -6.81 -20.39
N ALA A 163 -5.26 -5.82 -21.21
CA ALA A 163 -6.08 -6.05 -22.39
C ALA A 163 -5.25 -6.18 -23.68
N ILE A 164 -4.86 -7.42 -24.00
CA ILE A 164 -4.99 -7.88 -25.39
C ILE A 164 -6.26 -8.74 -25.37
N ILE A 165 -7.24 -8.42 -26.22
CA ILE A 165 -8.50 -9.17 -26.31
C ILE A 165 -8.14 -10.62 -26.67
N GLU A 166 -8.16 -11.50 -25.67
CA GLU A 166 -7.79 -12.91 -25.79
C GLU A 166 -9.05 -13.71 -26.14
N GLU A 167 -9.14 -14.17 -27.39
CA GLU A 167 -10.17 -15.10 -27.85
C GLU A 167 -9.96 -16.44 -27.13
N ARG A 168 -10.78 -16.76 -26.12
CA ARG A 168 -10.67 -17.99 -25.33
C ARG A 168 -11.06 -19.21 -26.17
N HIS A 169 -10.10 -19.81 -26.88
CA HIS A 169 -10.23 -21.18 -27.34
C HIS A 169 -9.87 -22.16 -26.21
N ARG A 170 -10.84 -22.96 -25.76
CA ARG A 170 -10.57 -24.13 -24.91
C ARG A 170 -10.02 -25.25 -25.82
N LEU A 171 -8.71 -25.46 -25.78
CA LEU A 171 -8.10 -26.63 -26.39
C LEU A 171 -8.19 -27.84 -25.44
N SER A 172 -8.43 -29.02 -25.99
CA SER A 172 -8.27 -30.30 -25.29
C SER A 172 -6.78 -30.62 -25.05
N SER A 173 -6.49 -31.56 -24.16
CA SER A 173 -5.10 -31.93 -23.82
C SER A 173 -4.32 -32.49 -25.02
N ASP A 174 -4.99 -33.13 -25.98
CA ASP A 174 -4.38 -33.65 -27.21
C ASP A 174 -4.10 -32.52 -28.21
N GLU A 175 -5.04 -31.59 -28.40
CA GLU A 175 -4.85 -30.40 -29.25
C GLU A 175 -3.76 -29.47 -28.70
N THR A 176 -3.63 -29.37 -27.38
CA THR A 176 -2.58 -28.58 -26.73
C THR A 176 -1.20 -29.19 -27.00
N ARG A 177 -1.10 -30.52 -27.02
CA ARG A 177 0.16 -31.24 -27.28
C ARG A 177 0.60 -31.09 -28.74
N ASP A 178 -0.33 -31.15 -29.68
CA ASP A 178 -0.05 -30.94 -31.11
C ASP A 178 0.27 -29.48 -31.43
N ALA A 179 -0.43 -28.52 -30.81
CA ALA A 179 -0.16 -27.09 -30.97
C ALA A 179 1.21 -26.67 -30.41
N LEU A 180 1.68 -27.33 -29.35
CA LEU A 180 3.00 -27.06 -28.77
C LEU A 180 4.13 -27.76 -29.52
N ARG A 181 3.85 -28.80 -30.32
CA ARG A 181 4.87 -29.60 -31.05
C ARG A 181 5.92 -28.76 -31.79
N PRO A 182 5.57 -27.71 -32.54
CA PRO A 182 6.56 -26.89 -33.25
C PRO A 182 7.44 -26.05 -32.32
N LEU A 183 6.90 -25.62 -31.18
CA LEU A 183 7.61 -24.84 -30.15
C LEU A 183 8.60 -25.71 -29.37
N LEU A 184 8.31 -27.01 -29.26
CA LEU A 184 9.14 -27.99 -28.54
C LEU A 184 10.39 -28.40 -29.32
N ASP A 185 10.31 -28.31 -30.66
CA ASP A 185 11.42 -28.58 -31.57
C ASP A 185 12.18 -27.29 -31.96
N ASP A 186 11.75 -26.13 -31.45
CA ASP A 186 12.40 -24.83 -31.67
C ASP A 186 13.70 -24.71 -30.82
N PRO A 187 14.89 -24.55 -31.44
CA PRO A 187 16.16 -24.40 -30.74
C PRO A 187 16.22 -23.15 -29.84
N GLU A 188 15.53 -22.07 -30.20
CA GLU A 188 15.52 -20.82 -29.45
C GLU A 188 14.64 -20.93 -28.20
N ALA A 189 13.48 -21.57 -28.31
CA ALA A 189 12.62 -21.87 -27.17
C ALA A 189 13.34 -22.75 -26.14
N ASN A 190 14.05 -23.78 -26.60
CA ASN A 190 14.85 -24.64 -25.73
C ASN A 190 15.98 -23.88 -25.02
N ARG A 191 16.67 -22.97 -25.72
CA ARG A 191 17.71 -22.10 -25.14
C ARG A 191 17.16 -21.19 -24.04
N LEU A 192 15.99 -20.58 -24.26
CA LEU A 192 15.34 -19.70 -23.28
C LEU A 192 14.90 -20.46 -22.03
N ILE A 193 14.37 -21.68 -22.19
CA ILE A 193 14.03 -22.57 -21.07
C ILE A 193 15.28 -22.91 -20.24
N ASP A 194 16.39 -23.25 -20.89
CA ASP A 194 17.64 -23.56 -20.21
C ASP A 194 18.24 -22.34 -19.49
N GLU A 195 18.13 -21.14 -20.06
CA GLU A 195 18.60 -19.90 -19.43
C GLU A 195 17.78 -19.54 -18.18
N LEU A 196 16.45 -19.72 -18.25
CA LEU A 196 15.56 -19.52 -17.12
C LEU A 196 15.90 -20.48 -15.97
N LEU A 197 16.11 -21.77 -16.27
CA LEU A 197 16.49 -22.79 -15.28
C LEU A 197 17.85 -22.50 -14.63
N LYS A 198 18.83 -22.02 -15.40
CA LYS A 198 20.15 -21.64 -14.87
C LYS A 198 20.04 -20.53 -13.83
N ARG A 199 19.24 -19.50 -14.11
CA ARG A 199 18.96 -18.39 -13.17
C ARG A 199 18.24 -18.87 -11.90
N THR A 200 17.32 -19.84 -12.02
CA THR A 200 16.61 -20.41 -10.86
C THR A 200 17.56 -21.20 -9.94
N ASN A 201 18.48 -21.99 -10.51
CA ASN A 201 19.49 -22.71 -9.75
C ASN A 201 20.48 -21.78 -9.03
N GLU A 202 20.89 -20.69 -9.68
CA GLU A 202 21.77 -19.66 -9.08
C GLU A 202 21.09 -18.89 -7.94
N GLN A 203 19.79 -18.61 -8.03
CA GLN A 203 19.00 -17.99 -6.96
C GLN A 203 18.75 -18.93 -5.78
N GLY A 204 18.60 -20.24 -6.03
CA GLY A 204 18.52 -21.26 -4.98
C GLY A 204 19.82 -21.47 -4.21
N ALA A 205 20.97 -21.38 -4.89
CA ALA A 205 22.29 -21.47 -4.26
C ALA A 205 22.60 -20.28 -3.34
N LYS A 206 22.18 -19.06 -3.73
CA LYS A 206 22.36 -17.84 -2.91
C LYS A 206 21.49 -17.79 -1.64
N LYS A 207 20.43 -18.59 -1.55
CA LYS A 207 19.57 -18.69 -0.33
C LYS A 207 20.06 -19.73 0.68
N LYS A 208 21.06 -20.54 0.33
CA LYS A 208 21.61 -21.62 1.18
C LYS A 208 22.92 -21.25 1.90
N ASN A 209 23.44 -20.04 1.66
CA ASN A 209 24.58 -19.46 2.39
C ASN A 209 24.12 -18.32 3.30
#